data_AF-A0A1S9B347-F1
#
_entry.id   AF-A0A1S9B347-F1
#
_cell.length_a   1.000
_cell.length_b   1.000
_cell.length_c   1.000
_cell.angle_alpha   90.00
_cell.angle_beta   90.00
_cell.angle_gamma   90.00
#
_symmetry.space_group_name_H-M   'P 1'
#
loop_
_entity.id
_entity.type
_entity.pdbx_description
1 polymer ?
#
loop_
_entity_poly.entity_id
_entity_poly.type
_entity_poly.pdbx_seq_one_letter_code
_entity_poly.pdbx_strand_id
1 'polypeptide(L)'
;MKPSTPVWQLGAAALLLLASCDSARTATDDSSTASTTVESVTTPGDVAFSRDLNQGDYRFQITSNTLDNGQQLTIKTRRGEALVTDPVRLNVKGSVTDAVMGDLNGNGNPELYVFTTGGGPAGVEAFEFVDKSFRPIQTLPKLSNDLAVGYKGEDKYEIRGNHLVRTFPVYSGSDASATATGQSRTVEYTLNSEGMLMPMPMTAGSTTPGATTPPRP
;
A
#
# COMPACT_ATOMS: atom_id res chain seq x y z
N MET A 1 17.10 53.21 81.37
CA MET A 1 17.20 54.31 80.38
C MET A 1 16.04 54.17 79.41
N LYS A 2 15.35 55.28 79.15
CA LYS A 2 14.16 55.54 78.32
C LYS A 2 14.64 56.45 77.15
N PRO A 3 13.81 56.91 76.19
CA PRO A 3 13.05 56.23 75.14
C PRO A 3 13.31 56.88 73.73
N SER A 4 12.44 56.55 72.77
CA SER A 4 11.86 57.44 71.74
C SER A 4 12.47 57.57 70.33
N THR A 5 11.55 57.39 69.38
CA THR A 5 11.44 57.70 67.93
C THR A 5 11.71 59.21 67.59
N PRO A 6 11.62 59.79 66.35
CA PRO A 6 10.91 59.33 65.12
C PRO A 6 11.40 59.84 63.70
N VAL A 7 10.66 59.42 62.64
CA VAL A 7 10.11 60.18 61.46
C VAL A 7 10.95 60.64 60.23
N TRP A 8 10.39 60.26 59.05
CA TRP A 8 10.32 60.85 57.67
C TRP A 8 11.57 61.28 56.86
N GLN A 9 11.66 60.83 55.60
CA GLN A 9 11.09 61.57 54.44
C GLN A 9 11.13 60.80 53.10
N LEU A 10 10.35 61.35 52.16
CA LEU A 10 9.97 60.91 50.81
C LEU A 10 11.12 60.78 49.80
N GLY A 11 10.87 60.05 48.71
CA GLY A 11 11.57 60.28 47.45
C GLY A 11 11.27 59.23 46.37
N ALA A 12 10.40 59.59 45.43
CA ALA A 12 10.09 58.80 44.24
C ALA A 12 11.22 58.83 43.19
N ALA A 13 11.46 57.73 42.48
CA ALA A 13 12.09 57.77 41.15
C ALA A 13 11.80 56.52 40.30
N ALA A 14 11.49 56.80 39.04
CA ALA A 14 11.12 55.99 37.88
C ALA A 14 11.84 54.64 37.61
N LEU A 15 11.14 53.76 36.89
CA LEU A 15 11.70 53.03 35.73
C LEU A 15 10.61 52.48 34.77
N LEU A 16 10.46 53.13 33.61
CA LEU A 16 10.43 52.64 32.20
C LEU A 16 10.41 51.10 31.99
N LEU A 17 9.72 50.42 31.04
CA LEU A 17 9.02 50.71 29.77
C LEU A 17 8.17 49.47 29.41
N LEU A 18 6.89 49.62 29.03
CA LEU A 18 6.17 48.65 28.19
C LEU A 18 5.10 49.39 27.39
N ALA A 19 5.28 49.49 26.07
CA ALA A 19 4.20 49.56 25.07
C ALA A 19 4.83 49.48 23.68
N SER A 20 4.88 48.26 23.15
CA SER A 20 5.03 48.00 21.72
C SER A 20 3.69 48.30 21.06
N CYS A 21 3.70 49.22 20.09
CA CYS A 21 2.70 49.33 19.04
C CYS A 21 3.37 50.05 17.87
N ASP A 22 3.70 49.35 16.79
CA ASP A 22 3.92 50.01 15.51
C ASP A 22 3.28 49.21 14.36
N SER A 23 2.29 49.88 13.78
CA SER A 23 1.91 49.98 12.38
C SER A 23 1.77 48.75 11.48
N ALA A 24 0.53 48.55 11.06
CA ALA A 24 0.15 47.79 9.86
C ALA A 24 0.74 48.40 8.57
N ARG A 25 1.16 47.54 7.63
CA ARG A 25 0.69 47.51 6.22
C ARG A 25 1.29 46.37 5.37
N THR A 26 0.36 45.57 4.84
CA THR A 26 0.20 45.05 3.47
C THR A 26 1.20 44.06 2.85
N ALA A 27 0.69 42.83 2.72
CA ALA A 27 0.71 41.86 1.60
C ALA A 27 2.01 41.61 0.82
N THR A 28 2.44 40.36 0.88
CA THR A 28 2.95 39.62 -0.28
C THR A 28 2.51 38.17 -0.12
N ASP A 29 1.88 37.62 -1.15
CA ASP A 29 1.54 36.20 -1.28
C ASP A 29 2.79 35.34 -1.04
N ASP A 30 2.68 34.39 -0.12
CA ASP A 30 3.47 33.17 -0.20
C ASP A 30 2.55 31.97 -0.01
N SER A 31 2.44 31.20 -1.09
CA SER A 31 1.68 29.97 -1.18
C SER A 31 2.46 28.89 -0.43
N SER A 32 2.38 28.94 0.89
CA SER A 32 2.84 27.86 1.77
C SER A 32 1.76 26.80 1.83
N THR A 33 1.82 25.82 0.92
CA THR A 33 1.16 24.51 1.06
C THR A 33 1.65 23.84 2.35
N ALA A 34 1.01 24.18 3.47
CA ALA A 34 1.10 23.43 4.71
C ALA A 34 0.46 22.06 4.46
N SER A 35 1.31 21.06 4.20
CA SER A 35 0.93 19.66 4.15
C SER A 35 0.34 19.24 5.49
N THR A 36 -0.98 19.20 5.55
CA THR A 36 -1.73 18.66 6.68
C THR A 36 -1.49 17.15 6.70
N THR A 37 -0.57 16.70 7.56
CA THR A 37 -0.52 15.29 7.95
C THR A 37 -1.71 15.04 8.87
N VAL A 38 -2.84 14.66 8.27
CA VAL A 38 -3.97 14.10 9.01
C VAL A 38 -3.60 12.66 9.35
N GLU A 39 -3.18 12.43 10.59
CA GLU A 39 -3.27 11.10 11.19
C GLU A 39 -4.76 10.79 11.42
N SER A 40 -5.35 10.07 10.47
CA SER A 40 -6.68 9.49 10.66
C SER A 40 -6.61 8.41 11.74
N VAL A 41 -7.11 8.73 12.93
CA VAL A 41 -7.35 7.75 14.00
C VAL A 41 -8.50 6.84 13.56
N THR A 42 -8.19 5.62 13.16
CA THR A 42 -9.17 4.60 12.76
C THR A 42 -9.92 4.04 13.97
N THR A 43 -11.25 4.09 13.92
CA THR A 43 -12.12 3.36 14.85
C THR A 43 -12.09 1.87 14.48
N PRO A 44 -12.12 0.92 15.43
CA PRO A 44 -12.12 -0.52 15.13
C PRO A 44 -13.23 -1.00 14.16
N GLY A 45 -14.28 -0.20 13.92
CA GLY A 45 -15.34 -0.48 12.96
C GLY A 45 -14.98 -0.24 11.49
N ASP A 46 -13.86 0.40 11.20
CA ASP A 46 -13.48 0.77 9.82
C ASP A 46 -12.48 -0.21 9.19
N VAL A 47 -12.04 -1.25 9.93
CA VAL A 47 -11.07 -2.24 9.43
C VAL A 47 -11.76 -3.21 8.48
N ALA A 48 -11.36 -3.19 7.22
CA ALA A 48 -11.93 -4.02 6.15
C ALA A 48 -11.10 -5.28 5.86
N PHE A 49 -9.80 -5.27 6.15
CA PHE A 49 -8.93 -6.46 6.06
C PHE A 49 -7.88 -6.41 7.17
N SER A 50 -7.51 -7.57 7.68
CA SER A 50 -6.41 -7.73 8.63
C SER A 50 -5.76 -9.10 8.45
N ARG A 51 -4.44 -9.13 8.33
CA ARG A 51 -3.65 -10.36 8.25
C ARG A 51 -2.29 -10.17 8.90
N ASP A 52 -1.90 -11.12 9.73
CA ASP A 52 -0.54 -11.24 10.24
C ASP A 52 0.19 -12.36 9.48
N LEU A 53 1.36 -12.06 8.94
CA LEU A 53 2.23 -12.99 8.22
C LEU A 53 3.59 -13.05 8.90
N ASN A 54 4.21 -14.23 8.95
CA ASN A 54 5.54 -14.40 9.53
C ASN A 54 6.51 -14.92 8.47
N GLN A 55 7.71 -14.35 8.41
CA GLN A 55 8.82 -14.86 7.61
C GLN A 55 10.15 -14.57 8.30
N GLY A 56 10.89 -15.64 8.62
CA GLY A 56 12.06 -15.53 9.50
C GLY A 56 11.67 -14.96 10.87
N ASP A 57 12.46 -13.99 11.35
CA ASP A 57 12.24 -13.32 12.65
C ASP A 57 11.21 -12.18 12.60
N TYR A 58 10.61 -11.94 11.43
CA TYR A 58 9.73 -10.80 11.21
C TYR A 58 8.27 -11.22 11.17
N ARG A 59 7.43 -10.42 11.82
CA ARG A 59 5.98 -10.43 11.65
C ARG A 59 5.56 -9.18 10.87
N PHE A 60 4.87 -9.39 9.77
CA PHE A 60 4.24 -8.36 8.96
C PHE A 60 2.75 -8.31 9.31
N GLN A 61 2.29 -7.15 9.79
CA GLN A 61 0.90 -6.90 10.11
C GLN A 61 0.31 -6.02 9.02
N ILE A 62 -0.60 -6.59 8.24
CA ILE A 62 -1.24 -5.96 7.09
C ILE A 62 -2.68 -5.65 7.49
N THR A 63 -3.03 -4.38 7.54
CA THR A 63 -4.40 -3.94 7.83
C THR A 63 -4.85 -2.99 6.74
N SER A 64 -6.12 -3.02 6.39
CA SER A 64 -6.71 -1.96 5.58
C SER A 64 -8.01 -1.45 6.16
N ASN A 65 -8.25 -0.17 5.93
CA ASN A 65 -9.43 0.54 6.39
C ASN A 65 -10.22 1.07 5.20
N THR A 66 -11.54 1.02 5.28
CA THR A 66 -12.41 1.56 4.24
C THR A 66 -12.19 3.07 4.06
N LEU A 67 -12.12 3.51 2.81
CA LEU A 67 -12.18 4.91 2.40
C LEU A 67 -13.33 5.08 1.40
N ASP A 68 -13.76 6.32 1.14
CA ASP A 68 -14.84 6.62 0.18
C ASP A 68 -14.58 6.04 -1.22
N ASN A 69 -13.32 5.98 -1.65
CA ASN A 69 -12.91 5.58 -3.00
C ASN A 69 -11.86 4.44 -3.01
N GLY A 70 -11.93 3.53 -2.05
CA GLY A 70 -11.02 2.38 -1.94
C GLY A 70 -10.73 2.01 -0.49
N GLN A 71 -9.48 1.67 -0.21
CA GLN A 71 -9.04 1.40 1.16
C GLN A 71 -7.67 2.02 1.44
N GLN A 72 -7.40 2.38 2.70
CA GLN A 72 -6.05 2.70 3.15
C GLN A 72 -5.39 1.43 3.65
N LEU A 73 -4.35 0.96 2.97
CA LEU A 73 -3.50 -0.14 3.40
C LEU A 73 -2.43 0.39 4.35
N THR A 74 -2.21 -0.31 5.46
CA THR A 74 -1.13 -0.08 6.42
C THR A 74 -0.36 -1.38 6.63
N ILE A 75 0.96 -1.32 6.52
CA ILE A 75 1.86 -2.46 6.78
C ILE A 75 2.80 -2.08 7.91
N LYS A 76 2.82 -2.88 8.97
CA LYS A 76 3.74 -2.74 10.11
C LYS A 76 4.63 -3.96 10.21
N THR A 77 5.93 -3.77 10.40
CA THR A 77 6.86 -4.87 10.59
C THR A 77 7.36 -4.92 12.02
N ARG A 78 7.27 -6.08 12.65
CA ARG A 78 7.76 -6.32 14.00
C ARG A 78 8.83 -7.40 14.04
N ARG A 79 9.72 -7.30 15.02
CA ARG A 79 10.59 -8.39 15.47
C ARG A 79 10.33 -8.60 16.96
N GLY A 80 9.70 -9.71 17.31
CA GLY A 80 9.03 -9.84 18.61
C GLY A 80 7.97 -8.74 18.78
N GLU A 81 8.01 -8.02 19.90
CA GLU A 81 7.10 -6.90 20.16
C GLU A 81 7.57 -5.56 19.55
N ALA A 82 8.85 -5.45 19.20
CA ALA A 82 9.41 -4.21 18.69
C ALA A 82 8.94 -3.93 17.26
N LEU A 83 8.40 -2.73 17.01
CA LEU A 83 8.22 -2.19 15.67
C LEU A 83 9.62 -1.86 15.11
N VAL A 84 9.95 -2.42 13.94
CA VAL A 84 11.30 -2.31 13.37
C VAL A 84 11.39 -1.42 12.13
N THR A 85 10.26 -0.97 11.61
CA THR A 85 10.18 -0.04 10.48
C THR A 85 9.12 1.04 10.71
N ASP A 86 9.26 2.16 10.02
CA ASP A 86 8.13 3.05 9.82
C ASP A 86 7.01 2.30 9.07
N PRO A 87 5.74 2.43 9.49
CA PRO A 87 4.65 1.76 8.81
C PRO A 87 4.46 2.31 7.40
N VAL A 88 4.37 1.41 6.41
CA VAL A 88 3.96 1.78 5.05
C VAL A 88 2.47 2.09 5.09
N ARG A 89 2.07 3.20 4.48
CA ARG A 89 0.66 3.57 4.29
C ARG A 89 0.43 3.97 2.84
N LEU A 90 -0.56 3.37 2.19
CA LEU A 90 -0.97 3.77 0.86
C LEU A 90 -2.47 3.60 0.64
N ASN A 91 -3.04 4.44 -0.22
CA ASN A 91 -4.42 4.28 -0.65
C ASN A 91 -4.44 3.31 -1.84
N VAL A 92 -5.15 2.21 -1.69
CA VAL A 92 -5.38 1.23 -2.76
C VAL A 92 -6.76 1.42 -3.37
N LYS A 93 -6.87 1.15 -4.67
CA LYS A 93 -8.16 1.11 -5.35
C LYS A 93 -8.88 -0.20 -5.07
N GLY A 94 -10.18 -0.11 -4.81
CA GLY A 94 -10.99 -1.28 -4.48
C GLY A 94 -10.65 -1.84 -3.11
N SER A 95 -10.87 -3.14 -2.93
CA SER A 95 -10.77 -3.83 -1.66
C SER A 95 -9.59 -4.77 -1.59
N VAL A 96 -8.84 -4.73 -0.50
CA VAL A 96 -7.83 -5.74 -0.16
C VAL A 96 -8.54 -7.07 0.07
N THR A 97 -8.10 -8.09 -0.64
CA THR A 97 -8.70 -9.43 -0.62
C THR A 97 -7.77 -10.47 -0.03
N ASP A 98 -6.46 -10.29 -0.22
CA ASP A 98 -5.46 -11.17 0.39
C ASP A 98 -4.09 -10.49 0.50
N ALA A 99 -3.21 -11.08 1.29
CA ALA A 99 -1.81 -10.69 1.41
C ALA A 99 -0.93 -11.91 1.63
N VAL A 100 0.12 -12.11 0.84
CA VAL A 100 0.95 -13.33 0.87
C VAL A 100 2.43 -12.97 0.88
N MET A 101 3.23 -13.76 1.59
CA MET A 101 4.69 -13.66 1.55
C MET A 101 5.26 -14.51 0.42
N GLY A 102 6.31 -14.02 -0.23
CA GLY A 102 7.03 -14.70 -1.29
C GLY A 102 8.54 -14.44 -1.23
N ASP A 103 9.23 -15.01 -2.22
CA ASP A 103 10.64 -14.80 -2.55
C ASP A 103 10.82 -15.19 -4.03
N LEU A 104 10.20 -14.44 -4.94
CA LEU A 104 10.11 -14.78 -6.36
C LEU A 104 11.48 -14.73 -7.04
N ASN A 105 12.39 -13.86 -6.58
CA ASN A 105 13.74 -13.78 -7.13
C ASN A 105 14.74 -14.73 -6.43
N GLY A 106 14.35 -15.37 -5.32
CA GLY A 106 15.16 -16.36 -4.60
C GLY A 106 16.35 -15.75 -3.87
N ASN A 107 16.32 -14.45 -3.56
CA ASN A 107 17.42 -13.77 -2.88
C ASN A 107 17.34 -13.88 -1.34
N GLY A 108 16.29 -14.49 -0.81
CA GLY A 108 16.07 -14.71 0.61
C GLY A 108 15.49 -13.52 1.38
N ASN A 109 15.30 -12.37 0.72
CA ASN A 109 14.60 -11.24 1.31
C ASN A 109 13.08 -11.51 1.31
N PRO A 110 12.36 -11.17 2.40
CA PRO A 110 10.91 -11.28 2.39
C PRO A 110 10.27 -10.37 1.33
N GLU A 111 9.39 -10.92 0.51
CA GLU A 111 8.56 -10.15 -0.42
C GLU A 111 7.10 -10.23 0.02
N LEU A 112 6.41 -9.10 0.10
CA LEU A 112 5.00 -9.02 0.45
C LEU A 112 4.18 -8.66 -0.79
N TYR A 113 3.16 -9.46 -1.09
CA TYR A 113 2.20 -9.23 -2.17
C TYR A 113 0.81 -9.04 -1.59
N VAL A 114 0.17 -7.90 -1.86
CA VAL A 114 -1.19 -7.58 -1.42
C VAL A 114 -2.10 -7.51 -2.64
N PHE A 115 -3.18 -8.29 -2.65
CA PHE A 115 -4.10 -8.42 -3.77
C PHE A 115 -5.38 -7.62 -3.55
N THR A 116 -5.80 -6.86 -4.56
CA THR A 116 -6.99 -6.01 -4.51
C THR A 116 -7.99 -6.32 -5.62
N THR A 117 -9.29 -6.12 -5.37
CA THR A 117 -10.36 -6.29 -6.38
C THR A 117 -11.43 -5.19 -6.27
N GLY A 118 -12.31 -5.05 -7.27
CA GLY A 118 -13.49 -4.16 -7.19
C GLY A 118 -13.25 -2.67 -7.48
N GLY A 119 -12.00 -2.24 -7.69
CA GLY A 119 -11.64 -0.87 -8.06
C GLY A 119 -11.28 -0.67 -9.55
N GLY A 120 -11.63 -1.65 -10.39
CA GLY A 120 -11.10 -1.83 -11.74
C GLY A 120 -10.60 -3.26 -11.94
N PRO A 121 -9.63 -3.51 -12.86
CA PRO A 121 -8.89 -4.77 -12.88
C PRO A 121 -8.30 -5.06 -11.49
N ALA A 122 -8.21 -6.33 -11.11
CA ALA A 122 -7.58 -6.69 -9.85
C ALA A 122 -6.12 -6.18 -9.83
N GLY A 123 -5.66 -5.78 -8.66
CA GLY A 123 -4.36 -5.15 -8.46
C GLY A 123 -3.42 -5.99 -7.59
N VAL A 124 -2.13 -5.69 -7.70
CA VAL A 124 -1.07 -6.24 -6.85
C VAL A 124 -0.22 -5.07 -6.37
N GLU A 125 -0.21 -4.84 -5.05
CA GLU A 125 0.77 -3.98 -4.39
C GLU A 125 1.86 -4.88 -3.84
N ALA A 126 3.11 -4.67 -4.26
CA ALA A 126 4.21 -5.57 -3.96
C ALA A 126 5.41 -4.82 -3.38
N PHE A 127 6.04 -5.40 -2.37
CA PHE A 127 7.19 -4.81 -1.69
C PHE A 127 8.23 -5.88 -1.38
N GLU A 128 9.50 -5.54 -1.53
CA GLU A 128 10.62 -6.33 -1.01
C GLU A 128 11.12 -5.70 0.28
N PHE A 129 11.35 -6.52 1.30
CA PHE A 129 11.82 -6.08 2.61
C PHE A 129 13.33 -6.28 2.73
N VAL A 130 14.09 -5.18 2.69
CA VAL A 130 15.55 -5.17 2.71
C VAL A 130 16.03 -4.15 3.73
N ASP A 131 17.03 -4.49 4.54
CA ASP A 131 17.66 -3.58 5.52
C ASP A 131 16.66 -2.86 6.45
N LYS A 132 15.59 -3.55 6.86
CA LYS A 132 14.49 -2.99 7.67
C LYS A 132 13.75 -1.84 6.97
N SER A 133 13.58 -1.93 5.67
CA SER A 133 12.77 -1.01 4.88
C SER A 133 12.03 -1.76 3.78
N PHE A 134 10.90 -1.20 3.34
CA PHE A 134 10.18 -1.70 2.18
C PHE A 134 10.60 -0.95 0.93
N ARG A 135 11.08 -1.70 -0.06
CA ARG A 135 11.29 -1.21 -1.42
C ARG A 135 10.11 -1.66 -2.28
N PRO A 136 9.40 -0.75 -2.98
CA PRO A 136 8.36 -1.15 -3.90
C PRO A 136 8.91 -2.06 -5.01
N ILE A 137 8.22 -3.16 -5.28
CA ILE A 137 8.38 -3.93 -6.51
C ILE A 137 7.57 -3.23 -7.58
N GLN A 138 8.17 -3.04 -8.77
CA GLN A 138 7.53 -2.31 -9.85
C GLN A 138 6.22 -2.98 -10.27
N THR A 139 5.27 -2.14 -10.68
CA THR A 139 3.95 -2.58 -11.10
C THR A 139 4.02 -3.58 -12.25
N LEU A 140 3.04 -4.48 -12.29
CA LEU A 140 2.93 -5.48 -13.35
C LEU A 140 2.97 -4.82 -14.73
N PRO A 141 3.77 -5.35 -15.67
CA PRO A 141 3.77 -4.85 -17.04
C PRO A 141 2.41 -5.10 -17.68
N LYS A 142 2.05 -4.25 -18.65
CA LYS A 142 0.87 -4.48 -19.49
C LYS A 142 1.01 -5.83 -20.19
N LEU A 143 -0.11 -6.53 -20.35
CA LEU A 143 -0.15 -7.72 -21.20
C LEU A 143 0.32 -7.34 -22.61
N SER A 144 1.17 -8.18 -23.20
CA SER A 144 1.52 -8.08 -24.60
C SER A 144 0.29 -8.34 -25.47
N ASN A 145 0.33 -7.90 -26.74
CA ASN A 145 -0.82 -7.94 -27.63
C ASN A 145 -1.40 -9.36 -27.82
N ASP A 146 -0.53 -10.36 -27.86
CA ASP A 146 -0.88 -11.79 -27.95
C ASP A 146 -1.57 -12.29 -26.67
N LEU A 147 -1.06 -11.91 -25.49
CA LEU A 147 -1.65 -12.28 -24.21
C LEU A 147 -2.95 -11.53 -23.90
N ALA A 148 -3.14 -10.36 -24.52
CA ALA A 148 -4.32 -9.51 -24.36
C ALA A 148 -5.50 -9.93 -25.25
N VAL A 149 -5.36 -10.90 -26.16
CA VAL A 149 -6.47 -11.33 -27.04
C VAL A 149 -7.62 -11.92 -26.22
N GLY A 150 -8.79 -11.29 -26.28
CA GLY A 150 -9.97 -11.69 -25.51
C GLY A 150 -9.90 -11.34 -24.01
N TYR A 151 -8.95 -10.49 -23.60
CA TYR A 151 -8.84 -10.03 -22.22
C TYR A 151 -9.88 -8.93 -21.92
N LYS A 152 -10.63 -9.08 -20.82
CA LYS A 152 -11.61 -8.08 -20.34
C LYS A 152 -11.50 -7.78 -18.83
N GLY A 153 -10.36 -8.07 -18.22
CA GLY A 153 -10.20 -7.93 -16.77
C GLY A 153 -10.55 -9.21 -16.03
N GLU A 154 -11.12 -9.07 -14.84
CA GLU A 154 -11.43 -10.20 -13.93
C GLU A 154 -10.19 -11.03 -13.58
N ASP A 155 -9.05 -10.34 -13.49
CA ASP A 155 -7.80 -10.93 -13.05
C ASP A 155 -7.93 -11.52 -11.64
N LYS A 156 -7.28 -12.65 -11.44
CA LYS A 156 -6.97 -13.23 -10.14
C LYS A 156 -5.47 -13.42 -10.03
N TYR A 157 -4.94 -13.07 -8.87
CA TYR A 157 -3.52 -13.23 -8.57
C TYR A 157 -3.32 -14.22 -7.45
N GLU A 158 -2.26 -15.01 -7.55
CA GLU A 158 -1.78 -15.87 -6.48
C GLU A 158 -0.26 -15.99 -6.55
N ILE A 159 0.37 -16.34 -5.43
CA ILE A 159 1.76 -16.77 -5.42
C ILE A 159 1.79 -18.29 -5.52
N ARG A 160 2.52 -18.83 -6.51
CA ARG A 160 2.71 -20.26 -6.72
C ARG A 160 4.20 -20.56 -6.87
N GLY A 161 4.81 -21.12 -5.84
CA GLY A 161 6.26 -21.25 -5.77
C GLY A 161 6.93 -19.88 -5.83
N ASN A 162 7.89 -19.71 -6.74
CA ASN A 162 8.62 -18.45 -6.96
C ASN A 162 8.00 -17.62 -8.10
N HIS A 163 6.68 -17.74 -8.31
CA HIS A 163 5.97 -17.02 -9.36
C HIS A 163 4.75 -16.29 -8.83
N LEU A 164 4.53 -15.07 -9.33
CA LEU A 164 3.23 -14.43 -9.29
C LEU A 164 2.43 -14.94 -10.48
N VAL A 165 1.30 -15.58 -10.22
CA VAL A 165 0.44 -16.17 -11.25
C VAL A 165 -0.79 -15.28 -11.40
N ARG A 166 -1.03 -14.81 -12.62
CA ARG A 166 -2.22 -14.08 -13.02
C ARG A 166 -3.11 -14.97 -13.86
N THR A 167 -4.37 -15.13 -13.48
CA THR A 167 -5.37 -15.89 -14.24
C THR A 167 -6.58 -15.02 -14.54
N PHE A 168 -7.08 -15.06 -15.78
CA PHE A 168 -8.28 -14.32 -16.19
C PHE A 168 -9.10 -15.08 -17.24
N PRO A 169 -10.43 -14.87 -17.30
CA PRO A 169 -11.28 -15.47 -18.32
C PRO A 169 -10.97 -14.93 -19.72
N VAL A 170 -11.14 -15.78 -20.74
CA VAL A 170 -10.98 -15.40 -22.15
C VAL A 170 -12.34 -15.18 -22.79
N TYR A 171 -12.50 -14.06 -23.48
CA TYR A 171 -13.71 -13.67 -24.21
C TYR A 171 -13.56 -13.86 -25.73
N SER A 172 -14.67 -14.08 -26.42
CA SER A 172 -14.73 -14.34 -27.87
C SER A 172 -14.28 -13.16 -28.75
N GLY A 173 -14.13 -11.98 -28.16
CA GLY A 173 -13.76 -10.74 -28.84
C GLY A 173 -13.52 -9.62 -27.84
N SER A 174 -13.30 -8.40 -28.34
CA SER A 174 -13.02 -7.21 -27.51
C SER A 174 -14.20 -6.24 -27.38
N ASP A 175 -15.27 -6.44 -28.14
CA ASP A 175 -16.45 -5.58 -28.13
C ASP A 175 -17.42 -5.91 -26.96
N ALA A 176 -18.50 -5.14 -26.89
CA ALA A 176 -19.54 -5.30 -25.86
C ALA A 176 -20.39 -6.58 -26.04
N SER A 177 -20.43 -7.15 -27.25
CA SER A 177 -21.17 -8.39 -27.55
C SER A 177 -20.36 -9.66 -27.26
N ALA A 178 -19.05 -9.51 -27.01
CA ALA A 178 -18.17 -10.62 -26.68
C ALA A 178 -18.65 -11.38 -25.44
N THR A 179 -18.65 -12.71 -25.53
CA THR A 179 -19.09 -13.62 -24.47
C THR A 179 -17.91 -14.39 -23.89
N ALA A 180 -18.02 -14.81 -22.63
CA ALA A 180 -17.01 -15.64 -22.00
C ALA A 180 -16.96 -17.00 -22.71
N THR A 181 -15.76 -17.43 -23.09
CA THR A 181 -15.55 -18.71 -23.79
C THR A 181 -15.57 -19.92 -22.85
N GLY A 182 -15.62 -19.68 -21.53
CA GLY A 182 -15.41 -20.71 -20.51
C GLY A 182 -13.95 -21.10 -20.30
N GLN A 183 -13.03 -20.62 -21.13
CA GLN A 183 -11.59 -20.82 -20.97
C GLN A 183 -10.98 -19.71 -20.10
N SER A 184 -9.83 -20.00 -19.49
CA SER A 184 -9.01 -19.02 -18.78
C SER A 184 -7.60 -19.00 -19.35
N ARG A 185 -6.96 -17.84 -19.29
CA ARG A 185 -5.53 -17.68 -19.60
C ARG A 185 -4.77 -17.43 -18.31
N THR A 186 -3.61 -18.06 -18.21
CA THR A 186 -2.68 -17.88 -17.10
C THR A 186 -1.39 -17.27 -17.62
N VAL A 187 -0.87 -16.27 -16.90
CA VAL A 187 0.43 -15.63 -17.13
C VAL A 187 1.22 -15.71 -15.84
N GLU A 188 2.43 -16.23 -15.91
CA GLU A 188 3.33 -16.33 -14.75
C GLU A 188 4.40 -15.25 -14.85
N TYR A 189 4.74 -14.66 -13.71
CA TYR A 189 5.74 -13.60 -13.61
C TYR A 189 6.85 -14.01 -12.63
N THR A 190 8.09 -13.74 -13.01
CA THR A 190 9.26 -13.79 -12.12
C THR A 190 9.69 -12.40 -11.73
N LEU A 191 10.26 -12.24 -10.53
CA LEU A 191 10.90 -11.00 -10.13
C LEU A 191 12.39 -11.01 -10.54
N ASN A 192 12.87 -9.94 -11.18
CA ASN A 192 14.29 -9.79 -11.46
C ASN A 192 15.03 -9.05 -10.33
N SER A 193 16.36 -8.98 -10.41
CA SER A 193 17.20 -8.31 -9.40
C SER A 193 17.00 -6.79 -9.31
N GLU A 194 16.32 -6.18 -10.27
CA GLU A 194 16.01 -4.74 -10.33
C GLU A 194 14.64 -4.42 -9.73
N GLY A 195 13.95 -5.44 -9.20
CA GLY A 195 12.61 -5.29 -8.62
C GLY A 195 11.50 -5.19 -9.67
N MET A 196 11.70 -5.75 -10.87
CA MET A 196 10.70 -5.78 -11.95
C MET A 196 10.08 -7.17 -12.13
N LEU A 197 8.76 -7.23 -12.18
CA LEU A 197 8.01 -8.43 -12.53
C LEU A 197 8.03 -8.63 -14.05
N MET A 198 8.60 -9.74 -14.49
CA MET A 198 8.79 -10.08 -15.89
C MET A 198 7.89 -11.26 -16.26
N PRO A 199 7.05 -11.16 -17.31
CA PRO A 199 6.25 -12.28 -17.76
C PRO A 199 7.18 -13.38 -18.29
N MET A 200 6.93 -14.62 -17.87
CA MET A 200 7.65 -15.76 -18.42
C MET A 200 7.17 -16.00 -19.86
N PRO A 201 8.08 -16.29 -20.80
CA PRO A 201 7.68 -16.72 -22.13
C PRO A 201 6.85 -17.99 -21.99
N MET A 202 5.64 -17.99 -22.55
CA MET A 202 4.82 -19.20 -22.57
C MET A 202 5.60 -20.28 -23.29
N THR A 203 5.99 -21.33 -22.56
CA THR A 203 6.45 -22.56 -23.22
C THR A 203 5.21 -23.14 -23.88
N ALA A 204 5.16 -23.15 -25.21
CA ALA A 204 4.09 -23.76 -25.97
C ALA A 204 4.00 -25.25 -25.59
N GLY A 205 3.12 -25.61 -24.63
CA GLY A 205 3.04 -26.99 -24.17
C GLY A 205 2.19 -27.28 -22.93
N SER A 206 1.87 -26.31 -22.06
CA SER A 206 1.01 -26.59 -20.89
C SER A 206 -0.47 -26.40 -21.22
N THR A 207 -1.01 -27.25 -22.08
CA THR A 207 -2.46 -27.49 -22.10
C THR A 207 -2.85 -28.12 -20.77
N THR A 208 -3.60 -27.40 -19.94
CA THR A 208 -4.28 -27.95 -18.76
C THR A 208 -5.10 -29.18 -19.16
N PRO A 209 -4.86 -30.38 -18.59
CA PRO A 209 -5.75 -31.52 -18.79
C PRO A 209 -7.01 -31.28 -17.94
N GLY A 210 -8.12 -30.91 -18.60
CA GLY A 210 -9.36 -30.60 -17.91
C GLY A 210 -10.58 -30.58 -18.81
N ALA A 211 -10.68 -31.51 -19.75
CA ALA A 211 -11.91 -31.77 -20.48
C ALA A 211 -12.35 -33.22 -20.24
N THR A 212 -12.95 -33.48 -19.07
CA THR A 212 -13.72 -34.70 -18.86
C THR A 212 -14.96 -34.60 -19.75
N THR A 213 -14.90 -35.27 -20.90
CA THR A 213 -16.06 -35.47 -21.77
C THR A 213 -16.98 -36.48 -21.07
N PRO A 214 -18.26 -36.17 -20.81
CA PRO A 214 -19.17 -37.17 -20.26
C PRO A 214 -19.48 -38.23 -21.34
N PRO A 215 -19.63 -39.51 -20.99
CA PRO A 215 -19.99 -40.53 -21.95
C PRO A 215 -21.41 -40.25 -22.47
N ARG A 216 -21.57 -40.31 -23.80
CA ARG A 216 -22.86 -40.18 -24.48
C ARG A 216 -23.71 -41.44 -24.21
N PRO A 217 -25.03 -41.30 -24.00
CA PRO A 217 -25.94 -42.42 -23.78
C PRO A 217 -26.04 -43.35 -24.99
#